data_AF-A0A1R4KMH2-F1
#
_entry.id   AF-A0A1R4KMH2-F1
#
_cell.length_a   1.000
_cell.length_b   1.000
_cell.length_c   1.000
_cell.angle_alpha   90.00
_cell.angle_beta   90.00
_cell.angle_gamma   90.00
#
_symmetry.space_group_name_H-M   'P 1'
#
loop_
_entity.id
_entity.type
_entity.pdbx_description
1 polymer ?
#
loop_
_entity_poly.entity_id
_entity_poly.type
_entity_poly.pdbx_seq_one_letter_code
_entity_poly.pdbx_strand_id
1 'polypeptide(L)' 'MIGRNVSTTSTVGISATEGTTISLGEDCMLAIGVQLRADDGHPIFDVHTEKRVNVSRDIVIGAHVWLGYNSAVLGES' A
#
# COMPACT_ATOMS: atom_id res chain seq x y z
N MET A 1 5.97 -5.69 6.67
CA MET A 1 6.42 -7.09 6.82
C MET A 1 6.31 -7.80 5.48
N ILE A 2 7.27 -8.66 5.12
CA ILE A 2 7.23 -9.44 3.87
C ILE A 2 7.23 -10.92 4.23
N GLY A 3 6.22 -11.66 3.77
CA GLY A 3 6.10 -13.10 3.96
C GLY A 3 7.13 -13.90 3.17
N ARG A 4 7.20 -15.20 3.43
CA ARG A 4 8.07 -16.12 2.69
C ARG A 4 7.57 -16.29 1.25
N ASN A 5 8.50 -16.56 0.32
CA ASN A 5 8.20 -16.86 -1.09
C ASN A 5 7.41 -15.76 -1.82
N VAL A 6 7.52 -14.50 -1.40
CA VAL A 6 6.98 -13.38 -2.17
C VAL A 6 7.85 -13.17 -3.42
N SER A 7 7.23 -13.11 -4.59
CA SER A 7 7.89 -12.87 -5.87
C SER A 7 7.46 -11.55 -6.49
N THR A 8 8.38 -10.90 -7.20
CA THR A 8 8.08 -9.69 -7.99
C THR A 8 8.65 -9.86 -9.39
N THR A 9 7.92 -9.40 -10.42
CA THR A 9 8.41 -9.44 -11.81
C THR A 9 9.20 -8.18 -12.20
N SER A 10 9.17 -7.13 -11.36
CA SER A 10 10.06 -5.96 -11.44
C SER A 10 10.18 -5.29 -10.08
N THR A 11 10.82 -4.11 -10.03
CA THR A 11 10.71 -3.18 -8.91
C THR A 11 9.25 -2.86 -8.60
N VAL A 12 8.90 -2.89 -7.32
CA VAL A 12 7.60 -2.51 -6.76
C VAL A 12 7.78 -1.21 -5.98
N GLY A 13 6.87 -0.26 -6.17
CA GLY A 13 6.85 0.97 -5.36
C GLY A 13 6.09 0.73 -4.06
N ILE A 14 6.71 1.05 -2.91
CA ILE A 14 6.13 0.86 -1.59
C ILE A 14 6.32 2.15 -0.79
N SER A 15 5.23 2.73 -0.29
CA SER A 15 5.22 3.89 0.61
C SER A 15 4.46 3.56 1.90
N ALA A 16 5.17 3.57 3.02
CA ALA A 16 4.63 3.35 4.36
C ALA A 16 5.16 4.46 5.27
N THR A 17 4.53 5.63 5.21
CA THR A 17 4.91 6.80 6.00
C THR A 17 3.95 7.00 7.17
N GLU A 18 4.16 8.04 7.99
CA GLU A 18 3.25 8.41 9.09
C GLU A 18 3.01 7.31 10.14
N GLY A 19 3.96 6.39 10.30
CA GLY A 19 3.85 5.28 11.24
C GLY A 19 2.99 4.11 10.76
N THR A 20 2.56 4.12 9.50
CA THR A 20 1.81 3.01 8.89
C THR A 20 2.71 1.81 8.59
N THR A 21 2.07 0.65 8.45
CA THR A 21 2.68 -0.62 8.07
C THR A 21 2.07 -1.16 6.80
N ILE A 22 2.92 -1.65 5.89
CA ILE A 22 2.51 -2.50 4.76
C ILE A 22 2.95 -3.93 5.06
N SER A 23 2.00 -4.87 5.05
CA SER A 23 2.23 -6.29 5.30
C SER A 23 1.79 -7.13 4.10
N LEU A 24 2.69 -7.97 3.61
CA LEU A 24 2.46 -8.97 2.56
C LEU A 24 2.53 -10.37 3.17
N GLY A 25 1.51 -11.19 2.95
CA GLY A 25 1.48 -12.60 3.33
C GLY A 25 2.48 -13.46 2.57
N GLU A 26 2.50 -14.76 2.88
CA GLU A 26 3.35 -15.73 2.19
C GLU A 26 2.85 -16.00 0.77
N ASP A 27 3.76 -16.35 -0.14
CA ASP A 27 3.44 -16.83 -1.49
C ASP A 27 2.66 -15.81 -2.36
N CYS A 28 2.91 -14.52 -2.17
CA CYS A 28 2.34 -13.48 -3.03
C CYS A 28 3.15 -13.30 -4.32
N MET A 29 2.48 -12.90 -5.40
CA MET A 29 3.12 -12.51 -6.66
C MET A 29 2.74 -11.07 -7.02
N LEU A 30 3.73 -10.22 -7.25
CA LEU A 30 3.53 -8.83 -7.67
C LEU A 30 4.06 -8.64 -9.09
N ALA A 31 3.15 -8.31 -10.02
CA ALA A 31 3.53 -8.02 -11.39
C ALA A 31 4.28 -6.67 -11.52
N ILE A 32 4.74 -6.38 -12.73
CA ILE A 32 5.43 -5.14 -13.06
C ILE A 32 4.51 -3.93 -12.84
N GLY A 33 5.10 -2.86 -12.29
CA GLY A 33 4.41 -1.59 -12.06
C GLY A 33 3.43 -1.58 -10.88
N VAL A 34 3.44 -2.59 -10.02
CA VAL A 34 2.63 -2.59 -8.79
C VAL A 34 3.08 -1.48 -7.83
N GLN A 35 2.10 -0.77 -7.26
CA GLN A 35 2.28 0.30 -6.29
C GLN A 35 1.49 -0.01 -5.00
N LEU A 36 2.15 0.01 -3.85
CA LEU A 36 1.54 -0.11 -2.54
C LEU A 36 1.75 1.19 -1.78
N ARG A 37 0.68 1.94 -1.49
CA ARG A 37 0.77 3.26 -0.84
C ARG A 37 -0.19 3.36 0.34
N ALA A 38 0.37 3.27 1.54
CA ALA A 38 -0.36 3.44 2.80
C ALA A 38 -0.64 4.91 3.15
N ASP A 39 -0.13 5.84 2.34
CA ASP A 39 -0.28 7.28 2.47
C ASP A 39 -0.52 7.96 1.11
N ASP A 40 -1.07 9.17 1.16
CA ASP A 40 -1.34 10.02 0.00
C ASP A 40 -0.19 11.00 -0.34
N GLY A 41 0.92 10.96 0.42
CA GLY A 41 2.05 11.88 0.34
C GLY A 41 1.78 13.28 0.91
N HIS A 42 0.56 13.81 0.78
CA HIS A 42 0.20 15.16 1.25
C HIS A 42 -1.15 15.18 1.99
N PRO A 43 -1.30 16.03 3.03
CA PRO A 43 -2.55 16.15 3.75
C PRO A 43 -3.63 16.89 2.93
N ILE A 44 -4.86 16.41 3.02
CA ILE A 44 -6.08 17.02 2.49
C ILE A 44 -6.92 17.45 3.69
N PHE A 45 -7.42 18.70 3.66
CA PHE A 45 -8.21 19.28 4.74
C PHE A 45 -9.64 19.55 4.26
N ASP A 46 -10.59 19.26 5.13
CA ASP A 46 -11.98 19.67 4.94
C ASP A 46 -12.09 21.20 5.11
N VAL A 47 -12.75 21.87 4.16
CA VAL A 47 -12.81 23.34 4.10
C VAL A 47 -13.71 23.98 5.16
N HIS A 48 -14.57 23.20 5.82
CA HIS A 48 -15.50 23.71 6.82
C HIS A 48 -14.98 23.50 8.25
N THR A 49 -14.31 22.38 8.49
CA THR A 49 -13.82 21.96 9.81
C THR A 49 -12.33 22.20 9.99
N GLU A 50 -11.59 22.47 8.90
CA GLU A 50 -10.13 22.61 8.85
C GLU A 50 -9.36 21.37 9.35
N LYS A 51 -10.05 20.22 9.46
CA LYS A 51 -9.44 18.97 9.89
C LYS A 51 -8.89 18.21 8.70
N ARG A 52 -7.75 17.56 8.89
CA ARG A 52 -7.22 16.60 7.91
C ARG A 52 -8.18 15.42 7.77
N VAL A 53 -8.51 15.07 6.54
CA VAL A 53 -9.46 13.98 6.22
C VAL A 53 -8.79 12.74 5.65
N ASN A 54 -7.55 12.84 5.15
CA ASN A 54 -6.83 11.72 4.56
C ASN A 54 -5.73 11.15 5.49
N VAL A 55 -6.14 10.61 6.63
CA VAL A 55 -5.20 10.02 7.59
C VAL A 55 -4.70 8.69 7.03
N SER A 56 -3.37 8.53 6.95
CA SER A 56 -2.73 7.31 6.43
C SER A 56 -3.16 6.06 7.20
N ARG A 57 -3.27 4.92 6.50
CA ARG A 57 -3.69 3.64 7.08
C ARG A 57 -2.86 2.47 6.59
N ASP A 58 -2.73 1.47 7.45
CA ASP A 58 -2.03 0.23 7.15
C ASP A 58 -2.64 -0.51 5.94
N ILE A 59 -1.78 -1.19 5.18
CA ILE A 59 -2.19 -2.11 4.12
C ILE A 59 -1.82 -3.54 4.54
N VAL A 60 -2.80 -4.45 4.48
CA VAL A 60 -2.59 -5.88 4.72
C VAL A 60 -3.02 -6.67 3.49
N ILE A 61 -2.05 -7.31 2.85
CA ILE A 61 -2.27 -8.25 1.75
C ILE A 61 -2.09 -9.67 2.33
N GLY A 62 -3.13 -10.49 2.21
CA GLY A 62 -3.13 -11.87 2.70
C GLY A 62 -2.14 -12.79 1.96
N ALA A 63 -2.05 -14.05 2.39
CA ALA A 63 -1.22 -15.05 1.72
C ALA A 63 -1.82 -15.47 0.37
N HIS A 64 -0.95 -15.90 -0.56
CA HIS A 64 -1.31 -16.42 -1.88
C HIS A 64 -2.14 -15.44 -2.74
N VAL A 65 -1.78 -14.15 -2.69
CA VAL A 65 -2.42 -13.08 -3.48
C VAL A 65 -1.56 -12.73 -4.68
N TRP A 66 -2.20 -12.56 -5.85
CA TRP A 66 -1.57 -12.03 -7.05
C TRP A 66 -2.03 -10.59 -7.31
N LEU A 67 -1.09 -9.65 -7.32
CA LEU A 67 -1.31 -8.27 -7.79
C LEU A 67 -0.91 -8.17 -9.28
N GLY A 68 -1.89 -7.88 -10.12
CA GLY A 68 -1.75 -7.80 -11.56
C GLY A 68 -0.96 -6.58 -12.05
N TYR A 69 -0.64 -6.58 -13.34
CA TYR A 69 0.10 -5.52 -14.04
C TYR A 69 -0.44 -4.12 -13.70
N ASN A 70 0.44 -3.20 -13.31
CA ASN A 70 0.12 -1.81 -12.97
C ASN A 70 -0.98 -1.61 -11.90
N SER A 71 -1.21 -2.59 -11.03
CA SER A 71 -2.18 -2.43 -9.93
C SER A 71 -1.68 -1.46 -8.87
N ALA A 72 -2.59 -0.67 -8.31
CA ALA A 72 -2.32 0.17 -7.15
C ALA A 72 -3.19 -0.28 -5.97
N VAL A 73 -2.58 -0.48 -4.81
CA VAL A 73 -3.27 -0.71 -3.54
C VAL A 73 -3.04 0.51 -2.67
N LEU A 74 -4.13 1.17 -2.28
CA LEU A 74 -4.11 2.41 -1.51
C LEU A 74 -4.67 2.16 -0.11
N GLY A 75 -4.08 2.77 0.91
CA GLY A 75 -4.65 2.81 2.25
C GLY A 75 -5.86 3.73 2.25
N GLU A 76 -7.07 3.19 2.49
CA GLU A 76 -8.25 4.04 2.63
C GLU A 76 -8.18 4.87 3.90
N SER A 77 -8.28 6.19 3.75
CA SER A 77 -8.39 7.15 4.86
C SER A 77 -9.75 7.15 5.56
#